data_AF-A0A9P0EBZ5-F1
#
_entry.id   AF-A0A9P0EBZ5-F1
#
_cell.length_a   1.000
_cell.length_b   1.000
_cell.length_c   1.000
_cell.angle_alpha   90.00
_cell.angle_beta   90.00
_cell.angle_gamma   90.00
#
_symmetry.space_group_name_H-M   'P 1'
#
loop_
_entity.id
_entity.type
_entity.pdbx_description
1 polymer ?
#
loop_
_entity_poly.entity_id
_entity_poly.type
_entity_poly.pdbx_seq_one_letter_code
_entity_poly.pdbx_strand_id
1 'polypeptide(L)'
;MENWNFPTLLKNGDAELVYVEFTNSLFWFFISAHARVVYELAGTGGKSFQILAIGRPYLRYDIPNRLEAFYDNLEIHGQTKGMRSNLGWRHDRDTNFIIIGKNGKYTGTSLDGFNWMKNNIDVLGNRTLRQISIPGSHDAGMRTLNGNTVYGYSCNLLTQSYSFGQQLNLGIRYFDIRPVIGNGGEYLTGHYDYDSGSWQGGNGQSISSIITELNNFTEAYNELIIVKLSHSLNTEVGSNNYRKFKQEEWENLFQKLDSINFLYINGNSNVHLDQITLNDYTDHGSKASVIIIVDDADSKVELGSRLGKGYFMPNSLDIYDNYAGTNDWRTMINNQIRNMHEHSNNQYFLLSWILTQSEKQASLCTVHEKSVKELADEANNHLGKLLYDEVSSSSYPNIILVDNVKDTDVAAMALAISTKIM
;
A
#
# COMPACT_ATOMS: atom_id res chain seq x y z
N MET A 1 32.05 -11.87 4.91
CA MET A 1 31.27 -10.87 4.15
C MET A 1 32.21 -10.29 3.12
N GLU A 2 31.77 -10.19 1.87
CA GLU A 2 32.51 -9.52 0.80
C GLU A 2 32.28 -8.01 0.83
N ASN A 3 31.06 -7.57 1.16
CA ASN A 3 30.76 -6.17 1.43
C ASN A 3 29.90 -6.01 2.69
N TRP A 4 30.31 -5.09 3.57
CA TRP A 4 29.65 -4.73 4.81
C TRP A 4 30.19 -3.39 5.32
N ASN A 5 29.79 -2.29 4.68
CA ASN A 5 30.27 -0.95 5.05
C ASN A 5 29.10 -0.03 5.40
N PHE A 6 28.81 0.09 6.69
CA PHE A 6 27.73 0.91 7.22
C PHE A 6 28.24 2.31 7.60
N PRO A 7 27.43 3.36 7.42
CA PRO A 7 27.80 4.73 7.81
C PRO A 7 27.98 4.81 9.33
N THR A 8 28.99 5.58 9.75
CA THR A 8 29.30 5.77 11.18
C THR A 8 28.28 6.65 11.90
N LEU A 9 27.53 7.47 11.15
CA LEU A 9 26.52 8.38 11.66
C LEU A 9 25.40 8.51 10.63
N LEU A 10 24.17 8.45 11.11
CA LEU A 10 22.95 8.82 10.37
C LEU A 10 22.28 9.94 11.17
N LYS A 11 21.98 11.08 10.54
CA LYS A 11 21.21 12.13 11.23
C LYS A 11 19.73 11.79 11.17
N ASN A 12 18.96 12.42 12.06
CA ASN A 12 17.51 12.31 12.01
C ASN A 12 16.99 12.80 10.66
N GLY A 13 16.20 11.96 9.98
CA GLY A 13 15.65 12.24 8.65
C GLY A 13 16.54 11.82 7.48
N ASP A 14 17.75 11.32 7.74
CA ASP A 14 18.61 10.72 6.72
C ASP A 14 18.20 9.27 6.45
N ALA A 15 18.47 8.79 5.24
CA ALA A 15 18.41 7.38 4.86
C ALA A 15 19.65 7.01 4.06
N GLU A 16 20.15 5.79 4.23
CA GLU A 16 21.34 5.29 3.52
C GLU A 16 21.08 3.91 2.91
N LEU A 17 21.60 3.71 1.69
CA LEU A 17 21.59 2.41 1.03
C LEU A 17 22.94 1.75 1.26
N VAL A 18 22.94 0.60 1.93
CA VAL A 18 24.16 -0.14 2.21
C VAL A 18 24.17 -1.42 1.39
N TYR A 19 25.14 -1.53 0.48
CA TYR A 19 25.35 -2.77 -0.27
C TYR A 19 25.96 -3.84 0.64
N VAL A 20 25.30 -4.99 0.70
CA VAL A 20 25.69 -6.15 1.49
C VAL A 20 26.02 -7.29 0.53
N GLU A 21 27.14 -7.97 0.72
CA GLU A 21 27.49 -9.15 -0.10
C GLU A 21 28.03 -10.28 0.78
N PHE A 22 27.44 -11.46 0.61
CA PHE A 22 27.82 -12.64 1.38
C PHE A 22 28.94 -13.38 0.65
N THR A 23 29.97 -13.78 1.39
CA THR A 23 31.08 -14.52 0.81
C THR A 23 30.62 -15.93 0.41
N ASN A 24 30.70 -16.24 -0.88
CA ASN A 24 30.38 -17.57 -1.43
C ASN A 24 31.67 -18.29 -1.87
N SER A 25 32.52 -18.67 -0.91
CA SER A 25 33.79 -19.33 -1.22
C SER A 25 33.72 -20.84 -1.01
N LEU A 26 34.17 -21.60 -2.02
CA LEU A 26 34.30 -23.06 -2.01
C LEU A 26 35.24 -23.55 -0.89
N PHE A 27 36.12 -22.71 -0.33
CA PHE A 27 37.07 -23.12 0.72
C PHE A 27 36.49 -23.06 2.14
N TRP A 28 35.28 -22.53 2.32
CA TRP A 28 34.68 -22.24 3.64
C TRP A 28 33.43 -23.10 3.88
N PHE A 29 33.53 -24.40 3.60
CA PHE A 29 32.41 -25.36 3.57
C PHE A 29 31.51 -25.37 4.83
N PHE A 30 32.06 -25.06 6.01
CA PHE A 30 31.36 -25.15 7.30
C PHE A 30 31.20 -23.82 8.04
N ILE A 31 31.66 -22.70 7.46
CA ILE A 31 31.69 -21.41 8.15
C ILE A 31 30.63 -20.49 7.54
N SER A 32 29.63 -20.13 8.33
CA SER A 32 28.66 -19.09 7.98
C SER A 32 29.33 -17.72 8.00
N ALA A 33 29.13 -16.93 6.94
CA ALA A 33 29.51 -15.53 6.94
C ALA A 33 28.65 -14.78 7.98
N HIS A 34 29.29 -13.99 8.85
CA HIS A 34 28.59 -13.17 9.82
C HIS A 34 29.15 -11.75 9.79
N ALA A 35 28.28 -10.77 9.91
CA ALA A 35 28.66 -9.42 10.24
C ALA A 35 27.59 -8.75 11.09
N ARG A 36 28.01 -7.69 11.79
CA ARG A 36 27.12 -6.86 12.59
C ARG A 36 27.55 -5.42 12.53
N VAL A 37 26.59 -4.52 12.63
CA VAL A 37 26.80 -3.12 12.96
C VAL A 37 25.92 -2.78 14.15
N VAL A 38 26.43 -1.96 15.06
CA VAL A 38 25.70 -1.51 16.26
C VAL A 38 25.45 -0.02 16.11
N TYR A 39 24.22 0.39 16.34
CA TYR A 39 23.81 1.79 16.35
C TYR A 39 23.27 2.15 17.73
N GLU A 40 23.65 3.33 18.20
CA GLU A 40 23.06 3.98 19.37
C GLU A 40 22.30 5.22 18.89
N LEU A 41 21.10 5.43 19.44
CA LEU A 41 20.32 6.63 19.21
C LEU A 41 20.89 7.76 20.07
N ALA A 42 21.59 8.72 19.45
CA ALA A 42 22.24 9.82 20.14
C ALA A 42 21.25 10.60 21.03
N GLY A 43 21.67 10.91 22.26
CA GLY A 43 20.86 11.70 23.21
C GLY A 43 19.73 10.94 23.91
N THR A 44 19.64 9.62 23.76
CA THR A 44 18.56 8.80 24.34
C THR A 44 18.96 8.04 25.61
N GLY A 45 20.18 8.25 26.12
CA GLY A 45 20.69 7.53 27.28
C GLY A 45 21.01 6.06 26.99
N GLY A 46 21.54 5.77 25.79
CA GLY A 46 22.03 4.44 25.42
C GLY A 46 21.00 3.52 24.76
N LYS A 47 19.90 4.02 24.19
CA LYS A 47 19.01 3.18 23.38
C LYS A 47 19.74 2.75 22.12
N SER A 48 19.77 1.45 21.84
CA SER A 48 20.62 0.87 20.81
C SER A 48 20.01 -0.36 20.16
N PHE A 49 20.44 -0.64 18.94
CA PHE A 49 20.07 -1.80 18.14
C PHE A 49 21.24 -2.25 17.27
N GLN A 50 21.14 -3.44 16.69
CA GLN A 50 22.11 -3.99 15.74
C GLN A 50 21.43 -4.40 14.45
N ILE A 51 22.13 -4.27 13.33
CA ILE A 51 21.81 -4.99 12.10
C ILE A 51 22.81 -6.13 11.96
N LEU A 52 22.29 -7.34 11.78
CA LEU A 52 23.05 -8.58 11.68
C LEU A 52 22.90 -9.14 10.26
N ALA A 53 24.01 -9.53 9.65
CA ALA A 53 24.00 -10.41 8.48
C ALA A 53 24.40 -11.82 8.91
N ILE A 54 23.56 -12.79 8.58
CA ILE A 54 23.77 -14.20 8.86
C ILE A 54 23.72 -14.97 7.55
N GLY A 55 24.90 -15.37 7.08
CA GLY A 55 25.10 -16.11 5.86
C GLY A 55 24.86 -17.59 6.06
N ARG A 56 24.35 -18.24 5.02
CA ARG A 56 24.19 -19.69 4.99
C ARG A 56 25.55 -20.39 4.94
N PRO A 57 25.70 -21.56 5.55
CA PRO A 57 26.82 -22.46 5.25
C PRO A 57 26.78 -22.88 3.77
N TYR A 58 27.93 -23.02 3.12
CA TYR A 58 28.02 -23.29 1.67
C TYR A 58 27.23 -24.54 1.23
N LEU A 59 27.24 -25.61 2.03
CA LEU A 59 26.56 -26.88 1.72
C LEU A 59 25.07 -26.92 2.13
N ARG A 60 24.55 -25.87 2.79
CA ARG A 60 23.18 -25.82 3.31
C ARG A 60 22.33 -24.86 2.51
N TYR A 61 21.98 -25.27 1.29
CA TYR A 61 21.11 -24.52 0.39
C TYR A 61 19.68 -24.33 0.94
N ASP A 62 19.27 -25.20 1.87
CA ASP A 62 18.01 -25.12 2.61
C ASP A 62 17.95 -23.95 3.61
N ILE A 63 19.10 -23.38 3.98
CA ILE A 63 19.19 -22.23 4.87
C ILE A 63 19.43 -20.98 3.99
N PRO A 64 18.53 -19.99 3.99
CA PRO A 64 18.77 -18.75 3.28
C PRO A 64 19.73 -17.85 4.07
N ASN A 65 20.48 -17.01 3.35
CA ASN A 65 21.06 -15.80 3.94
C ASN A 65 19.93 -14.94 4.52
N ARG A 66 20.22 -14.15 5.55
CA ARG A 66 19.23 -13.24 6.13
C ARG A 66 19.88 -12.02 6.79
N LEU A 67 19.15 -10.92 6.78
CA LEU A 67 19.37 -9.77 7.63
C LEU A 67 18.41 -9.83 8.82
N GLU A 68 18.90 -9.48 10.00
CA GLU A 68 18.10 -9.38 11.22
C GLU A 68 18.37 -8.04 11.90
N ALA A 69 17.33 -7.44 12.49
CA ALA A 69 17.48 -6.37 13.47
C ALA A 69 17.41 -6.96 14.88
N PHE A 70 18.35 -6.57 15.75
CA PHE A 70 18.36 -6.96 17.16
C PHE A 70 18.26 -5.72 18.05
N TYR A 71 17.27 -5.68 18.94
CA TYR A 71 17.00 -4.49 19.76
C TYR A 71 17.71 -4.59 21.13
N ASP A 72 18.98 -4.20 21.21
CA ASP A 72 19.82 -4.31 22.42
C ASP A 72 19.22 -3.64 23.65
N ASN A 73 18.95 -2.34 23.53
CA ASN A 73 18.41 -1.48 24.58
C ASN A 73 17.37 -0.50 24.00
N LEU A 74 16.77 -0.88 22.89
CA LEU A 74 15.68 -0.19 22.23
C LEU A 74 14.41 -1.02 22.38
N GLU A 75 13.29 -0.35 22.59
CA GLU A 75 11.97 -0.94 22.49
C GLU A 75 11.26 -0.18 21.37
N ILE A 76 10.78 -0.91 20.37
CA ILE A 76 9.91 -0.37 19.33
C ILE A 76 8.55 -1.02 19.48
N HIS A 77 7.48 -0.36 19.03
CA HIS A 77 6.13 -0.90 19.14
C HIS A 77 6.06 -2.33 18.58
N GLY A 78 5.62 -3.29 19.41
CA GLY A 78 5.54 -4.71 19.06
C GLY A 78 6.85 -5.51 19.18
N GLN A 79 8.00 -4.88 19.46
CA GLN A 79 9.29 -5.54 19.68
C GLN A 79 9.94 -5.07 20.99
N THR A 80 10.03 -6.00 21.94
CA THR A 80 10.66 -5.72 23.24
C THR A 80 12.18 -5.81 23.17
N LYS A 81 12.83 -5.24 24.19
CA LYS A 81 14.28 -5.33 24.36
C LYS A 81 14.76 -6.79 24.30
N GLY A 82 15.78 -7.04 23.50
CA GLY A 82 16.37 -8.36 23.27
C GLY A 82 15.64 -9.21 22.23
N MET A 83 14.61 -8.70 21.56
CA MET A 83 13.99 -9.39 20.43
C MET A 83 14.79 -9.23 19.14
N ARG A 84 14.57 -10.18 18.21
CA ARG A 84 15.09 -10.15 16.84
C ARG A 84 13.95 -10.09 15.84
N SER A 85 14.06 -9.18 14.89
CA SER A 85 13.19 -9.12 13.71
C SER A 85 13.93 -9.60 12.49
N ASN A 86 13.36 -10.56 11.77
CA ASN A 86 13.89 -10.96 10.47
C ASN A 86 13.52 -9.89 9.43
N LEU A 87 14.53 -9.27 8.84
CA LEU A 87 14.37 -8.30 7.76
C LEU A 87 14.31 -9.01 6.39
N GLY A 88 14.75 -10.26 6.34
CA GLY A 88 14.87 -11.04 5.12
C GLY A 88 16.19 -10.81 4.40
N TRP A 89 16.33 -11.42 3.23
CA TRP A 89 17.44 -11.17 2.31
C TRP A 89 17.02 -11.60 0.92
N ARG A 90 17.31 -10.77 -0.07
CA ARG A 90 17.13 -11.09 -1.48
C ARG A 90 18.31 -10.53 -2.25
N HIS A 91 18.96 -11.38 -3.04
CA HIS A 91 20.07 -10.95 -3.88
C HIS A 91 19.59 -9.91 -4.90
N ASP A 92 20.39 -8.87 -5.12
CA ASP A 92 20.11 -7.74 -6.03
C ASP A 92 18.77 -7.03 -5.77
N ARG A 93 18.32 -6.99 -4.51
CA ARG A 93 17.10 -6.29 -4.09
C ARG A 93 17.31 -5.59 -2.76
N ASP A 94 16.51 -4.56 -2.53
CA ASP A 94 16.59 -3.78 -1.29
C ASP A 94 15.82 -4.47 -0.15
N THR A 95 16.23 -4.16 1.08
CA THR A 95 15.57 -4.57 2.32
C THR A 95 15.50 -3.35 3.23
N ASN A 96 14.29 -2.99 3.67
CA ASN A 96 14.06 -1.76 4.40
C ASN A 96 14.19 -1.98 5.91
N PHE A 97 14.90 -1.08 6.58
CA PHE A 97 14.90 -0.98 8.03
C PHE A 97 14.64 0.46 8.46
N ILE A 98 13.55 0.68 9.17
CA ILE A 98 13.01 1.98 9.52
C ILE A 98 12.87 2.05 11.04
N ILE A 99 13.36 3.13 11.64
CA ILE A 99 13.09 3.52 13.03
C ILE A 99 12.51 4.93 13.02
N ILE A 100 11.34 5.08 13.64
CA ILE A 100 10.62 6.33 13.81
C ILE A 100 10.51 6.57 15.31
N GLY A 101 10.99 7.72 15.77
CA GLY A 101 11.02 8.07 17.20
C GLY A 101 10.28 9.36 17.50
N LYS A 102 9.41 9.35 18.52
CA LYS A 102 8.79 10.56 19.07
C LYS A 102 8.65 10.43 20.58
N ASN A 103 9.08 11.45 21.33
CA ASN A 103 8.92 11.54 22.78
C ASN A 103 9.40 10.28 23.54
N GLY A 104 10.49 9.66 23.07
CA GLY A 104 11.06 8.46 23.67
C GLY A 104 10.34 7.13 23.37
N LYS A 105 9.23 7.18 22.61
CA LYS A 105 8.55 6.02 22.01
C LYS A 105 9.07 5.80 20.59
N TYR A 106 9.11 4.54 20.14
CA TYR A 106 9.63 4.18 18.82
C TYR A 106 8.72 3.20 18.10
N THR A 107 8.73 3.26 16.77
CA THR A 107 8.04 2.35 15.85
C THR A 107 8.85 2.26 14.55
N GLY A 108 8.37 1.56 13.52
CA GLY A 108 9.03 1.50 12.21
C GLY A 108 8.81 0.15 11.54
N THR A 109 9.89 -0.49 11.06
CA THR A 109 9.81 -1.84 10.49
C THR A 109 9.12 -2.81 11.45
N SER A 110 8.26 -3.68 10.90
CA SER A 110 7.33 -4.52 11.68
C SER A 110 6.25 -3.72 12.43
N LEU A 111 5.81 -2.62 11.82
CA LEU A 111 4.68 -1.80 12.28
C LEU A 111 3.45 -2.67 12.59
N ASP A 112 2.71 -2.32 13.65
CA ASP A 112 1.39 -2.88 13.89
C ASP A 112 0.40 -2.36 12.84
N GLY A 113 0.23 -3.12 11.76
CA GLY A 113 -0.64 -2.75 10.65
C GLY A 113 -2.12 -2.60 11.03
N PHE A 114 -2.57 -3.20 12.15
CA PHE A 114 -3.96 -3.09 12.58
C PHE A 114 -4.29 -1.70 13.17
N ASN A 115 -3.34 -1.08 13.87
CA ASN A 115 -3.58 0.15 14.66
C ASN A 115 -2.53 1.23 14.43
N TRP A 116 -1.87 1.26 13.27
CA TRP A 116 -0.74 2.17 13.10
C TRP A 116 -1.13 3.64 13.20
N MET A 117 -2.33 4.05 12.78
CA MET A 117 -2.75 5.44 12.93
C MET A 117 -2.99 5.76 14.41
N LYS A 118 -3.77 4.94 15.11
CA LYS A 118 -4.07 5.09 16.55
C LYS A 118 -2.82 5.05 17.43
N ASN A 119 -1.92 4.09 17.19
CA ASN A 119 -0.68 3.94 17.97
C ASN A 119 0.28 5.12 17.78
N ASN A 120 0.08 5.91 16.71
CA ASN A 120 0.87 7.09 16.38
C ASN A 120 0.02 8.38 16.42
N ILE A 121 -1.09 8.40 17.16
CA ILE A 121 -1.99 9.56 17.23
C ILE A 121 -1.29 10.81 17.78
N ASP A 122 -0.29 10.65 18.65
CA ASP A 122 0.55 11.74 19.17
C ASP A 122 1.32 12.48 18.05
N VAL A 123 1.55 11.80 16.91
CA VAL A 123 2.25 12.34 15.72
C VAL A 123 1.25 12.77 14.66
N LEU A 124 0.21 11.97 14.43
CA LEU A 124 -0.69 12.12 13.29
C LEU A 124 -1.99 12.87 13.62
N GLY A 125 -2.46 12.81 14.86
CA GLY A 125 -3.82 13.19 15.24
C GLY A 125 -4.21 14.63 14.86
N ASN A 126 -3.32 15.59 15.15
CA ASN A 126 -3.57 17.01 14.85
C ASN A 126 -3.21 17.40 13.41
N ARG A 127 -2.79 16.44 12.59
CA ARG A 127 -2.43 16.68 11.19
C ARG A 127 -3.65 16.50 10.32
N THR A 128 -3.78 17.36 9.31
CA THR A 128 -4.82 17.18 8.30
C THR A 128 -4.52 15.97 7.44
N LEU A 129 -5.53 15.42 6.79
CA LEU A 129 -5.35 14.32 5.83
C LEU A 129 -4.34 14.70 4.72
N ARG A 130 -4.32 15.97 4.30
CA ARG A 130 -3.32 16.54 3.37
C ARG A 130 -1.88 16.44 3.87
N GLN A 131 -1.68 16.29 5.17
CA GLN A 131 -0.37 16.20 5.80
C GLN A 131 0.01 14.76 6.15
N ILE A 132 -0.82 13.77 5.85
CA ILE A 132 -0.58 12.37 6.18
C ILE A 132 -0.40 11.62 4.86
N SER A 133 0.66 10.82 4.79
CA SER A 133 0.83 9.83 3.73
C SER A 133 0.11 8.55 4.15
N ILE A 134 -0.71 7.99 3.25
CA ILE A 134 -1.54 6.81 3.50
C ILE A 134 -1.14 5.68 2.56
N PRO A 135 -0.91 4.46 3.07
CA PRO A 135 -0.68 3.30 2.22
C PRO A 135 -1.97 2.86 1.52
N GLY A 136 -1.87 2.65 0.21
CA GLY A 136 -2.99 2.30 -0.67
C GLY A 136 -2.76 1.00 -1.44
N SER A 137 -3.86 0.32 -1.78
CA SER A 137 -3.84 -0.85 -2.67
C SER A 137 -4.62 -0.57 -3.96
N HIS A 138 -3.95 -0.78 -5.09
CA HIS A 138 -4.57 -0.77 -6.41
C HIS A 138 -5.35 -2.07 -6.65
N ASP A 139 -6.53 -1.97 -7.29
CA ASP A 139 -7.42 -3.10 -7.56
C ASP A 139 -7.57 -4.07 -6.38
N ALA A 140 -7.90 -3.53 -5.21
CA ALA A 140 -7.69 -4.20 -3.95
C ALA A 140 -8.45 -5.53 -3.79
N GLY A 141 -9.52 -5.76 -4.54
CA GLY A 141 -10.27 -7.02 -4.54
C GLY A 141 -9.71 -8.10 -5.47
N MET A 142 -8.65 -7.84 -6.23
CA MET A 142 -8.12 -8.76 -7.26
C MET A 142 -7.08 -9.74 -6.71
N ARG A 143 -7.46 -10.47 -5.66
CA ARG A 143 -6.70 -11.61 -5.13
C ARG A 143 -7.12 -12.94 -5.73
N THR A 144 -8.41 -13.09 -5.93
CA THR A 144 -9.04 -14.29 -6.47
C THR A 144 -9.59 -13.98 -7.84
N LEU A 145 -9.75 -15.02 -8.65
CA LEU A 145 -10.41 -14.92 -9.94
C LEU A 145 -11.73 -15.69 -9.86
N ASN A 146 -12.84 -14.97 -9.93
CA ASN A 146 -14.19 -15.50 -9.82
C ASN A 146 -14.95 -15.31 -11.14
N GLY A 147 -14.47 -15.97 -12.20
CA GLY A 147 -14.95 -15.76 -13.57
C GLY A 147 -14.10 -14.75 -14.34
N ASN A 148 -13.91 -15.02 -15.63
CA ASN A 148 -13.00 -14.31 -16.49
C ASN A 148 -13.37 -14.47 -17.97
N THR A 149 -12.87 -13.57 -18.80
CA THR A 149 -12.92 -13.69 -20.26
C THR A 149 -11.80 -14.61 -20.77
N VAL A 150 -11.81 -14.92 -22.07
CA VAL A 150 -10.87 -15.87 -22.70
C VAL A 150 -9.40 -15.52 -22.48
N TYR A 151 -9.04 -14.23 -22.40
CA TYR A 151 -7.67 -13.76 -22.16
C TYR A 151 -7.45 -13.22 -20.73
N GLY A 152 -8.44 -13.36 -19.85
CA GLY A 152 -8.33 -13.02 -18.44
C GLY A 152 -7.66 -14.15 -17.66
N TYR A 153 -6.36 -14.03 -17.40
CA TYR A 153 -5.57 -15.04 -16.70
C TYR A 153 -5.10 -14.54 -15.34
N SER A 154 -4.80 -15.44 -14.41
CA SER A 154 -4.36 -15.03 -13.06
C SER A 154 -3.07 -14.18 -13.07
N CYS A 155 -2.17 -14.42 -14.03
CA CYS A 155 -0.94 -13.67 -14.25
C CYS A 155 -1.15 -12.21 -14.65
N ASN A 156 -2.22 -11.90 -15.40
CA ASN A 156 -2.48 -10.56 -15.92
C ASN A 156 -3.60 -9.81 -15.17
N LEU A 157 -4.44 -10.52 -14.39
CA LEU A 157 -5.53 -9.90 -13.63
C LEU A 157 -5.29 -9.76 -12.13
N LEU A 158 -4.54 -10.66 -11.50
CA LEU A 158 -4.41 -10.64 -10.05
C LEU A 158 -3.34 -9.64 -9.63
N THR A 159 -3.78 -8.52 -9.07
CA THR A 159 -2.89 -7.47 -8.56
C THR A 159 -2.48 -7.71 -7.11
N GLN A 160 -3.28 -8.42 -6.31
CA GLN A 160 -3.07 -8.57 -4.86
C GLN A 160 -2.85 -10.00 -4.40
N SER A 161 -2.02 -10.20 -3.36
CA SER A 161 -1.77 -11.50 -2.71
C SER A 161 -2.62 -11.79 -1.49
N TYR A 162 -3.42 -10.83 -1.06
CA TYR A 162 -4.28 -10.93 0.12
C TYR A 162 -5.67 -10.35 -0.15
N SER A 163 -6.69 -10.81 0.59
CA SER A 163 -8.03 -10.22 0.53
C SER A 163 -8.03 -8.79 1.06
N PHE A 164 -9.12 -8.05 0.81
CA PHE A 164 -9.31 -6.70 1.35
C PHE A 164 -9.06 -6.63 2.88
N GLY A 165 -9.67 -7.54 3.65
CA GLY A 165 -9.49 -7.62 5.10
C GLY A 165 -8.06 -7.96 5.53
N GLN A 166 -7.37 -8.81 4.77
CA GLN A 166 -5.97 -9.11 5.04
C GLN A 166 -5.05 -7.91 4.73
N GLN A 167 -5.36 -7.12 3.70
CA GLN A 167 -4.63 -5.87 3.41
C GLN A 167 -4.84 -4.80 4.49
N LEU A 168 -6.05 -4.69 5.08
CA LEU A 168 -6.30 -3.84 6.25
C LEU A 168 -5.35 -4.20 7.41
N ASN A 169 -5.16 -5.49 7.67
CA ASN A 169 -4.25 -5.98 8.72
C ASN A 169 -2.77 -5.65 8.44
N LEU A 170 -2.43 -5.41 7.18
CA LEU A 170 -1.08 -4.99 6.74
C LEU A 170 -0.91 -3.47 6.71
N GLY A 171 -1.92 -2.71 7.15
CA GLY A 171 -1.85 -1.27 7.31
C GLY A 171 -2.42 -0.45 6.17
N ILE A 172 -2.92 -1.08 5.09
CA ILE A 172 -3.58 -0.36 3.99
C ILE A 172 -4.82 0.38 4.52
N ARG A 173 -4.98 1.65 4.12
CA ARG A 173 -6.12 2.49 4.48
C ARG A 173 -6.73 3.23 3.29
N TYR A 174 -6.16 3.10 2.09
CA TYR A 174 -6.77 3.54 0.85
C TYR A 174 -6.96 2.35 -0.10
N PHE A 175 -8.16 2.15 -0.63
CA PHE A 175 -8.48 1.00 -1.47
C PHE A 175 -9.11 1.45 -2.78
N ASP A 176 -8.50 1.11 -3.92
CA ASP A 176 -9.14 1.23 -5.24
C ASP A 176 -9.99 -0.02 -5.47
N ILE A 177 -11.31 0.14 -5.46
CA ILE A 177 -12.29 -0.91 -5.71
C ILE A 177 -13.00 -0.59 -7.02
N ARG A 178 -13.02 -1.55 -7.94
CA ARG A 178 -13.70 -1.44 -9.23
C ARG A 178 -14.92 -2.34 -9.27
N PRO A 179 -16.15 -1.82 -9.04
CA PRO A 179 -17.32 -2.66 -8.89
C PRO A 179 -17.76 -3.28 -10.21
N VAL A 180 -18.08 -4.57 -10.18
CA VAL A 180 -18.57 -5.31 -11.34
C VAL A 180 -19.88 -6.01 -11.00
N ILE A 181 -20.86 -5.96 -11.91
CA ILE A 181 -22.00 -6.87 -11.88
C ILE A 181 -21.63 -8.07 -12.76
N GLY A 182 -21.61 -9.25 -12.17
CA GLY A 182 -21.23 -10.50 -12.82
C GLY A 182 -21.71 -11.73 -12.06
N ASN A 183 -21.42 -12.92 -12.57
CA ASN A 183 -21.74 -14.21 -11.96
C ASN A 183 -23.22 -14.37 -11.59
N GLY A 184 -24.13 -13.96 -12.47
CA GLY A 184 -25.57 -14.06 -12.23
C GLY A 184 -26.13 -12.90 -11.40
N GLY A 185 -25.53 -11.70 -11.53
CA GLY A 185 -26.03 -10.47 -10.93
C GLY A 185 -25.42 -10.10 -9.57
N GLU A 186 -24.33 -10.77 -9.16
CA GLU A 186 -23.59 -10.42 -7.96
C GLU A 186 -22.77 -9.14 -8.16
N TYR A 187 -22.55 -8.41 -7.07
CA TYR A 187 -21.60 -7.29 -7.03
C TYR A 187 -20.24 -7.79 -6.55
N LEU A 188 -19.27 -7.71 -7.45
CA LEU A 188 -17.89 -8.17 -7.30
C LEU A 188 -16.93 -6.99 -7.49
N THR A 189 -15.65 -7.19 -7.22
CA THR A 189 -14.62 -6.34 -7.82
C THR A 189 -14.26 -6.87 -9.20
N GLY A 190 -13.56 -6.08 -10.02
CA GLY A 190 -13.03 -6.60 -11.27
C GLY A 190 -11.88 -5.79 -11.84
N HIS A 191 -11.18 -6.40 -12.79
CA HIS A 191 -10.15 -5.77 -13.59
C HIS A 191 -10.48 -6.07 -15.05
N TYR A 192 -10.84 -5.04 -15.80
CA TYR A 192 -11.28 -5.17 -17.19
C TYR A 192 -10.77 -4.00 -18.01
N ASP A 193 -10.32 -4.33 -19.23
CA ASP A 193 -9.96 -3.36 -20.26
C ASP A 193 -10.67 -3.71 -21.56
N TYR A 194 -10.95 -2.68 -22.36
CA TYR A 194 -11.46 -2.86 -23.71
C TYR A 194 -10.29 -2.81 -24.70
N ASP A 195 -9.92 -3.97 -25.24
CA ASP A 195 -8.79 -4.10 -26.16
C ASP A 195 -9.15 -4.98 -27.37
N SER A 196 -8.56 -4.65 -28.52
CA SER A 196 -8.69 -5.42 -29.76
C SER A 196 -10.15 -5.71 -30.17
N GLY A 197 -11.06 -4.78 -29.87
CA GLY A 197 -12.49 -4.86 -30.21
C GLY A 197 -13.35 -5.67 -29.23
N SER A 198 -12.82 -6.05 -28.06
CA SER A 198 -13.55 -6.83 -27.06
C SER A 198 -13.14 -6.48 -25.62
N TRP A 199 -14.03 -6.73 -24.66
CA TRP A 199 -13.66 -6.63 -23.25
C TRP A 199 -12.84 -7.84 -22.82
N GLN A 200 -11.73 -7.60 -22.13
CA GLN A 200 -10.90 -8.62 -21.51
C GLN A 200 -10.73 -8.33 -20.03
N GLY A 201 -10.84 -9.35 -19.18
CA GLY A 201 -10.76 -9.15 -17.75
C GLY A 201 -11.34 -10.29 -16.93
N GLY A 202 -11.57 -10.01 -15.65
CA GLY A 202 -12.19 -10.95 -14.74
C GLY A 202 -12.65 -10.32 -13.44
N ASN A 203 -13.48 -11.09 -12.73
CA ASN A 203 -14.05 -10.68 -11.46
C ASN A 203 -13.18 -11.15 -10.30
N GLY A 204 -13.17 -10.38 -9.23
CA GLY A 204 -12.42 -10.64 -8.01
C GLY A 204 -13.32 -10.98 -6.82
N GLN A 205 -12.95 -10.43 -5.66
CA GLN A 205 -13.66 -10.61 -4.40
C GLN A 205 -15.08 -10.03 -4.45
N SER A 206 -16.04 -10.63 -3.74
CA SER A 206 -17.39 -10.08 -3.66
C SER A 206 -17.44 -8.83 -2.80
N ILE A 207 -18.22 -7.82 -3.22
CA ILE A 207 -18.41 -6.59 -2.44
C ILE A 207 -19.06 -6.91 -1.09
N SER A 208 -19.95 -7.91 -1.03
CA SER A 208 -20.54 -8.36 0.23
C SER A 208 -19.47 -8.85 1.22
N SER A 209 -18.45 -9.59 0.75
CA SER A 209 -17.35 -10.02 1.60
C SER A 209 -16.49 -8.84 2.05
N ILE A 210 -16.24 -7.86 1.18
CA ILE A 210 -15.51 -6.63 1.53
C ILE A 210 -16.23 -5.85 2.63
N ILE A 211 -17.56 -5.69 2.54
CA ILE A 211 -18.36 -5.04 3.57
C ILE A 211 -18.23 -5.77 4.91
N THR A 212 -18.34 -7.11 4.91
CA THR A 212 -18.16 -7.92 6.13
C THR A 212 -16.76 -7.76 6.72
N GLU A 213 -15.70 -7.85 5.91
CA GLU A 213 -14.33 -7.68 6.36
C GLU A 213 -14.06 -6.27 6.91
N LEU A 214 -14.60 -5.23 6.28
CA LEU A 214 -14.50 -3.85 6.73
C LEU A 214 -15.24 -3.62 8.06
N ASN A 215 -16.45 -4.16 8.21
CA ASN A 215 -17.23 -4.05 9.43
C ASN A 215 -16.54 -4.77 10.60
N ASN A 216 -16.01 -5.98 10.36
CA ASN A 216 -15.26 -6.72 11.38
C ASN A 216 -14.00 -5.95 11.81
N PHE A 217 -13.30 -5.31 10.87
CA PHE A 217 -12.12 -4.53 11.18
C PHE A 217 -12.46 -3.28 12.00
N THR A 218 -13.48 -2.52 11.58
CA THR A 218 -13.88 -1.26 12.24
C THR A 218 -14.58 -1.46 13.58
N GLU A 219 -15.09 -2.66 13.87
CA GLU A 219 -15.55 -3.05 15.21
C GLU A 219 -14.38 -3.19 16.20
N ALA A 220 -13.21 -3.62 15.72
CA ALA A 220 -12.04 -3.88 16.56
C ALA A 220 -11.04 -2.70 16.62
N TYR A 221 -10.96 -1.88 15.57
CA TYR A 221 -9.88 -0.92 15.38
C TYR A 221 -10.39 0.47 14.94
N ASN A 222 -9.79 1.52 15.51
CA ASN A 222 -10.24 2.91 15.39
C ASN A 222 -9.41 3.69 14.37
N GLU A 223 -9.48 3.27 13.11
CA GLU A 223 -8.65 3.82 12.04
C GLU A 223 -9.51 4.57 11.01
N LEU A 224 -8.89 5.45 10.23
CA LEU A 224 -9.51 6.08 9.06
C LEU A 224 -9.28 5.20 7.83
N ILE A 225 -10.35 4.84 7.12
CA ILE A 225 -10.32 4.00 5.92
C ILE A 225 -11.02 4.74 4.77
N ILE A 226 -10.37 4.77 3.61
CA ILE A 226 -10.85 5.41 2.38
C ILE A 226 -11.03 4.33 1.32
N VAL A 227 -12.24 4.19 0.80
CA VAL A 227 -12.58 3.29 -0.30
C VAL A 227 -12.96 4.12 -1.52
N LYS A 228 -12.15 4.05 -2.57
CA LYS A 228 -12.50 4.62 -3.87
C LYS A 228 -13.27 3.58 -4.68
N LEU A 229 -14.43 3.98 -5.21
CA LEU A 229 -15.20 3.22 -6.18
C LEU A 229 -14.98 3.86 -7.54
N SER A 230 -14.43 3.11 -8.49
CA SER A 230 -14.18 3.60 -9.84
C SER A 230 -14.48 2.52 -10.89
N HIS A 231 -14.43 2.85 -12.17
CA HIS A 231 -14.44 1.86 -13.26
C HIS A 231 -15.58 0.83 -13.17
N SER A 232 -16.80 1.24 -12.81
CA SER A 232 -17.90 0.28 -12.69
C SER A 232 -18.16 -0.44 -14.02
N LEU A 233 -18.51 -1.72 -13.97
CA LEU A 233 -18.78 -2.47 -15.19
C LEU A 233 -19.87 -3.53 -15.00
N ASN A 234 -20.93 -3.47 -15.78
CA ASN A 234 -21.89 -4.56 -15.88
C ASN A 234 -21.47 -5.53 -16.99
N THR A 235 -21.18 -6.76 -16.61
CA THR A 235 -20.75 -7.86 -17.49
C THR A 235 -21.89 -8.82 -17.91
N GLU A 236 -23.07 -8.66 -17.32
CA GLU A 236 -24.26 -9.51 -17.56
C GLU A 236 -25.12 -9.05 -18.75
N VAL A 237 -24.60 -8.15 -19.58
CA VAL A 237 -25.27 -7.59 -20.76
C VAL A 237 -24.73 -8.16 -22.08
N GLY A 238 -23.93 -9.23 -21.99
CA GLY A 238 -23.23 -9.87 -23.12
C GLY A 238 -21.84 -9.30 -23.34
N SER A 239 -20.88 -10.17 -23.67
CA SER A 239 -19.43 -9.89 -23.73
C SER A 239 -19.01 -8.73 -24.65
N ASN A 240 -19.77 -8.45 -25.71
CA ASN A 240 -19.50 -7.34 -26.62
C ASN A 240 -20.14 -6.02 -26.20
N ASN A 241 -20.94 -6.02 -25.13
CA ASN A 241 -21.77 -4.89 -24.71
C ASN A 241 -21.54 -4.48 -23.26
N TYR A 242 -20.45 -4.94 -22.62
CA TYR A 242 -20.16 -4.49 -21.26
C TYR A 242 -20.14 -2.96 -21.23
N ARG A 243 -20.67 -2.42 -20.14
CA ARG A 243 -20.90 -0.99 -19.99
C ARG A 243 -20.79 -0.59 -18.53
N LYS A 244 -20.60 0.70 -18.29
CA LYS A 244 -20.72 1.30 -16.97
C LYS A 244 -22.07 0.98 -16.33
N PHE A 245 -22.12 1.06 -15.01
CA PHE A 245 -23.38 0.96 -14.27
C PHE A 245 -24.33 2.09 -14.67
N LYS A 246 -25.62 1.76 -14.68
CA LYS A 246 -26.70 2.75 -14.67
C LYS A 246 -26.97 3.21 -13.25
N GLN A 247 -27.69 4.31 -13.08
CA GLN A 247 -28.06 4.81 -11.75
C GLN A 247 -28.74 3.75 -10.88
N GLU A 248 -29.68 2.96 -11.42
CA GLU A 248 -30.36 1.90 -10.65
C GLU A 248 -29.38 0.82 -10.13
N GLU A 249 -28.37 0.47 -10.93
CA GLU A 249 -27.34 -0.50 -10.55
C GLU A 249 -26.40 0.08 -9.50
N TRP A 250 -26.10 1.38 -9.57
CA TRP A 250 -25.41 2.11 -8.51
C TRP A 250 -26.24 2.17 -7.23
N GLU A 251 -27.54 2.46 -7.30
CA GLU A 251 -28.42 2.49 -6.13
C GLU A 251 -28.48 1.13 -5.42
N ASN A 252 -28.55 0.03 -6.17
CA ASN A 252 -28.51 -1.31 -5.62
C ASN A 252 -27.16 -1.63 -4.94
N LEU A 253 -26.04 -1.13 -5.49
CA LEU A 253 -24.74 -1.22 -4.83
C LEU A 253 -24.70 -0.38 -3.56
N PHE A 254 -25.19 0.88 -3.60
CA PHE A 254 -25.21 1.77 -2.45
C PHE A 254 -26.06 1.20 -1.31
N GLN A 255 -27.21 0.59 -1.60
CA GLN A 255 -28.01 -0.09 -0.57
C GLN A 255 -27.24 -1.18 0.18
N LYS A 256 -26.31 -1.87 -0.49
CA LYS A 256 -25.41 -2.83 0.18
C LYS A 256 -24.37 -2.09 1.02
N LEU A 257 -23.71 -1.10 0.45
CA LEU A 257 -22.66 -0.31 1.10
C LEU A 257 -23.17 0.51 2.30
N ASP A 258 -24.46 0.88 2.33
CA ASP A 258 -25.09 1.56 3.46
C ASP A 258 -25.07 0.75 4.76
N SER A 259 -24.79 -0.56 4.67
CA SER A 259 -24.58 -1.43 5.84
C SER A 259 -23.14 -1.39 6.40
N ILE A 260 -22.25 -0.58 5.82
CA ILE A 260 -20.91 -0.34 6.37
C ILE A 260 -21.03 0.47 7.67
N ASN A 261 -20.39 -0.03 8.72
CA ASN A 261 -20.30 0.64 10.00
C ASN A 261 -19.36 1.85 9.92
N PHE A 262 -19.59 2.83 10.78
CA PHE A 262 -18.70 3.99 10.95
C PHE A 262 -18.49 4.86 9.69
N LEU A 263 -19.45 4.87 8.76
CA LEU A 263 -19.46 5.83 7.65
C LEU A 263 -19.31 7.27 8.18
N TYR A 264 -18.35 8.00 7.63
CA TYR A 264 -18.02 9.37 8.03
C TYR A 264 -19.11 10.33 7.59
N ILE A 265 -19.67 11.09 8.54
CA ILE A 265 -20.75 12.04 8.27
C ILE A 265 -20.22 13.46 8.35
N ASN A 266 -20.41 14.24 7.29
CA ASN A 266 -20.18 15.66 7.24
C ASN A 266 -21.42 16.37 6.66
N GLY A 267 -21.97 17.32 7.41
CA GLY A 267 -23.16 18.06 6.98
C GLY A 267 -22.93 18.99 5.78
N ASN A 268 -21.67 19.23 5.40
CA ASN A 268 -21.31 20.05 4.24
C ASN A 268 -20.98 19.16 3.03
N SER A 269 -21.82 19.26 1.98
CA SER A 269 -21.62 18.54 0.72
C SER A 269 -20.41 19.01 -0.09
N ASN A 270 -19.86 20.19 0.22
CA ASN A 270 -18.67 20.77 -0.41
C ASN A 270 -17.45 20.71 0.52
N VAL A 271 -17.37 19.68 1.37
CA VAL A 271 -16.24 19.51 2.28
C VAL A 271 -14.94 19.19 1.52
N HIS A 272 -13.85 19.81 1.95
CA HIS A 272 -12.49 19.45 1.60
C HIS A 272 -11.96 18.46 2.64
N LEU A 273 -12.02 17.17 2.31
CA LEU A 273 -11.63 16.09 3.21
C LEU A 273 -10.14 16.13 3.53
N ASP A 274 -9.31 16.60 2.60
CA ASP A 274 -7.87 16.76 2.81
C ASP A 274 -7.55 17.77 3.93
N GLN A 275 -8.47 18.69 4.25
CA GLN A 275 -8.28 19.72 5.28
C GLN A 275 -8.75 19.30 6.68
N ILE A 276 -9.33 18.11 6.85
CA ILE A 276 -9.82 17.61 8.14
C ILE A 276 -8.69 16.88 8.87
N THR A 277 -8.60 17.05 10.19
CA THR A 277 -7.57 16.37 10.99
C THR A 277 -7.89 14.89 11.22
N LEU A 278 -6.87 14.06 11.41
CA LEU A 278 -7.08 12.66 11.77
C LEU A 278 -7.88 12.51 13.08
N ASN A 279 -7.68 13.39 14.04
CA ASN A 279 -8.45 13.42 15.29
C ASN A 279 -9.94 13.69 15.04
N ASP A 280 -10.28 14.59 14.11
CA ASP A 280 -11.67 14.85 13.76
C ASP A 280 -12.32 13.65 13.06
N TYR A 281 -11.56 12.88 12.29
CA TYR A 281 -12.06 11.65 11.67
C TYR A 281 -12.30 10.54 12.69
N THR A 282 -11.35 10.33 13.59
CA THR A 282 -11.27 9.14 14.46
C THR A 282 -11.73 9.39 15.90
N ASP A 283 -12.25 10.59 16.18
CA ASP A 283 -12.50 11.09 17.53
C ASP A 283 -11.30 10.83 18.47
N HIS A 284 -10.16 11.39 18.11
CA HIS A 284 -8.90 11.23 18.86
C HIS A 284 -8.48 9.75 19.04
N GLY A 285 -8.73 8.91 18.03
CA GLY A 285 -8.46 7.48 18.06
C GLY A 285 -9.44 6.65 18.90
N SER A 286 -10.58 7.22 19.30
CA SER A 286 -11.62 6.53 20.06
C SER A 286 -12.62 5.78 19.16
N LYS A 287 -12.66 6.10 17.86
CA LYS A 287 -13.66 5.60 16.90
C LYS A 287 -13.06 5.37 15.50
N ALA A 288 -13.53 4.35 14.80
CA ALA A 288 -13.24 4.16 13.37
C ALA A 288 -13.95 5.19 12.48
N SER A 289 -13.50 5.32 11.24
CA SER A 289 -14.10 6.22 10.25
C SER A 289 -13.93 5.67 8.84
N VAL A 290 -15.02 5.57 8.08
CA VAL A 290 -15.01 5.07 6.70
C VAL A 290 -15.50 6.14 5.74
N ILE A 291 -14.72 6.42 4.71
CA ILE A 291 -15.04 7.33 3.61
C ILE A 291 -15.15 6.52 2.33
N ILE A 292 -16.22 6.75 1.57
CA ILE A 292 -16.39 6.23 0.22
C ILE A 292 -16.30 7.39 -0.77
N ILE A 293 -15.35 7.32 -1.69
CA ILE A 293 -15.21 8.27 -2.80
C ILE A 293 -15.73 7.59 -4.05
N VAL A 294 -16.72 8.17 -4.72
CA VAL A 294 -17.25 7.63 -5.97
C VAL A 294 -16.66 8.41 -7.14
N ASP A 295 -15.71 7.78 -7.83
CA ASP A 295 -14.91 8.34 -8.92
C ASP A 295 -15.10 7.53 -10.21
N ASP A 296 -16.28 7.64 -10.80
CA ASP A 296 -16.62 7.00 -12.06
C ASP A 296 -17.43 7.95 -12.94
N ALA A 297 -16.78 9.04 -13.37
CA ALA A 297 -17.39 10.14 -14.10
C ALA A 297 -18.19 9.69 -15.34
N ASP A 298 -17.70 8.67 -16.04
CA ASP A 298 -18.36 8.11 -17.24
C ASP A 298 -19.72 7.48 -16.95
N SER A 299 -19.93 6.99 -15.74
CA SER A 299 -21.22 6.41 -15.33
C SER A 299 -22.29 7.49 -15.05
N LYS A 300 -21.88 8.75 -14.87
CA LYS A 300 -22.74 9.89 -14.48
C LYS A 300 -23.57 9.60 -13.22
N VAL A 301 -23.00 8.82 -12.30
CA VAL A 301 -23.66 8.46 -11.04
C VAL A 301 -23.93 9.69 -10.18
N GLU A 302 -25.12 9.73 -9.60
CA GLU A 302 -25.51 10.73 -8.62
C GLU A 302 -25.62 10.09 -7.23
N LEU A 303 -25.07 10.76 -6.20
CA LEU A 303 -25.14 10.27 -4.81
C LEU A 303 -26.45 10.61 -4.10
N GLY A 304 -27.21 11.60 -4.62
CA GLY A 304 -28.45 12.07 -4.01
C GLY A 304 -28.28 12.42 -2.54
N SER A 305 -29.14 11.86 -1.68
CA SER A 305 -29.17 12.13 -0.24
C SER A 305 -28.00 11.51 0.55
N ARG A 306 -27.16 10.69 -0.08
CA ARG A 306 -25.95 10.08 0.51
C ARG A 306 -24.73 10.99 0.50
N LEU A 307 -24.73 12.05 -0.32
CA LEU A 307 -23.63 13.01 -0.37
C LEU A 307 -23.38 13.60 1.01
N GLY A 308 -22.16 13.46 1.52
CA GLY A 308 -21.77 13.89 2.87
C GLY A 308 -22.11 12.89 3.99
N LYS A 309 -22.73 11.75 3.69
CA LYS A 309 -23.12 10.73 4.68
C LYS A 309 -22.41 9.41 4.41
N GLY A 310 -21.09 9.46 4.43
CA GLY A 310 -20.19 8.36 4.08
C GLY A 310 -19.69 8.45 2.64
N TYR A 311 -20.46 9.07 1.74
CA TYR A 311 -20.19 9.12 0.31
C TYR A 311 -19.84 10.52 -0.16
N PHE A 312 -18.78 10.62 -0.96
CA PHE A 312 -18.23 11.87 -1.45
C PHE A 312 -17.86 11.76 -2.93
N MET A 313 -17.89 12.90 -3.61
CA MET A 313 -17.43 13.01 -5.00
C MET A 313 -15.91 13.31 -5.03
N PRO A 314 -15.22 13.08 -6.16
CA PRO A 314 -13.75 13.15 -6.22
C PRO A 314 -13.19 14.55 -5.88
N ASN A 315 -13.97 15.60 -6.13
CA ASN A 315 -13.62 16.99 -5.80
C ASN A 315 -13.49 17.25 -4.29
N SER A 316 -13.96 16.35 -3.42
CA SER A 316 -13.74 16.45 -1.97
C SER A 316 -12.30 16.17 -1.54
N LEU A 317 -11.49 15.53 -2.40
CA LEU A 317 -10.05 15.30 -2.17
C LEU A 317 -9.14 15.87 -3.27
N ASP A 318 -9.67 16.28 -4.43
CA ASP A 318 -8.90 16.82 -5.57
C ASP A 318 -7.61 16.01 -5.83
N ILE A 319 -7.80 14.71 -6.04
CA ILE A 319 -6.70 13.76 -6.18
C ILE A 319 -6.08 13.91 -7.56
N TYR A 320 -4.78 14.19 -7.61
CA TYR A 320 -3.99 13.98 -8.82
C TYR A 320 -3.59 12.49 -8.90
N ASP A 321 -4.06 11.81 -9.95
CA ASP A 321 -3.78 10.40 -10.24
C ASP A 321 -3.45 10.25 -11.73
N ASN A 322 -2.20 9.87 -12.02
CA ASN A 322 -1.71 9.61 -13.37
C ASN A 322 -0.58 8.59 -13.32
N TYR A 323 -0.90 7.34 -13.63
CA TYR A 323 0.05 6.23 -13.61
C TYR A 323 0.89 6.16 -14.90
N ALA A 324 2.08 5.57 -14.80
CA ALA A 324 3.08 5.63 -15.88
C ALA A 324 2.80 4.73 -17.10
N GLY A 325 1.94 3.72 -16.95
CA GLY A 325 1.57 2.80 -18.04
C GLY A 325 2.74 2.02 -18.63
N THR A 326 3.67 1.54 -17.80
CA THR A 326 4.93 0.91 -18.24
C THR A 326 5.27 -0.32 -17.42
N ASN A 327 6.04 -1.24 -18.01
CA ASN A 327 6.62 -2.41 -17.33
C ASN A 327 8.07 -2.18 -16.84
N ASP A 328 8.65 -0.99 -17.08
CA ASP A 328 9.99 -0.64 -16.66
C ASP A 328 9.96 0.19 -15.38
N TRP A 329 10.54 -0.37 -14.30
CA TRP A 329 10.53 0.28 -12.99
C TRP A 329 11.25 1.62 -12.98
N ARG A 330 12.33 1.81 -13.75
CA ARG A 330 13.05 3.10 -13.79
C ARG A 330 12.17 4.19 -14.39
N THR A 331 11.49 3.86 -15.48
CA THR A 331 10.55 4.75 -16.16
C THR A 331 9.38 5.11 -15.25
N MET A 332 8.81 4.13 -14.54
CA MET A 332 7.75 4.35 -13.57
C MET A 332 8.21 5.29 -12.45
N ILE A 333 9.34 5.01 -11.79
CA ILE A 333 9.83 5.83 -10.67
C ILE A 333 10.10 7.27 -11.13
N ASN A 334 10.84 7.45 -12.23
CA ASN A 334 11.14 8.80 -12.74
C ASN A 334 9.88 9.58 -13.10
N ASN A 335 8.88 8.90 -13.68
CA ASN A 335 7.60 9.52 -14.00
C ASN A 335 6.86 9.97 -12.73
N GLN A 336 6.74 9.08 -11.74
CA GLN A 336 5.97 9.33 -10.53
C GLN A 336 6.64 10.37 -9.62
N ILE A 337 7.97 10.36 -9.50
CA ILE A 337 8.72 11.39 -8.76
C ILE A 337 8.57 12.77 -9.43
N ARG A 338 8.67 12.84 -10.75
CA ARG A 338 8.42 14.11 -11.47
C ARG A 338 7.01 14.62 -11.23
N ASN A 339 5.99 13.76 -11.38
CA ASN A 339 4.60 14.15 -11.13
C ASN A 339 4.40 14.63 -9.68
N MET A 340 5.06 13.98 -8.71
CA MET A 340 5.02 14.40 -7.31
C MET A 340 5.59 15.80 -7.12
N HIS A 341 6.77 16.09 -7.69
CA HIS A 341 7.39 17.41 -7.65
C HIS A 341 6.51 18.50 -8.30
N GLU A 342 5.80 18.16 -9.36
CA GLU A 342 4.95 19.10 -10.10
C GLU A 342 3.60 19.36 -9.40
N HIS A 343 3.00 18.35 -8.76
CA HIS A 343 1.58 18.40 -8.37
C HIS A 343 1.31 18.39 -6.86
N SER A 344 2.14 17.76 -6.03
CA SER A 344 1.77 17.49 -4.62
C SER A 344 1.65 18.75 -3.75
N ASN A 345 2.31 19.84 -4.13
CA ASN A 345 2.20 21.10 -3.40
C ASN A 345 0.81 21.75 -3.55
N ASN A 346 0.09 21.47 -4.64
CA ASN A 346 -1.20 22.11 -4.94
C ASN A 346 -2.38 21.15 -4.82
N GLN A 347 -2.19 19.87 -5.13
CA GLN A 347 -3.25 18.85 -5.14
C GLN A 347 -2.95 17.73 -4.14
N TYR A 348 -3.97 16.95 -3.79
CA TYR A 348 -3.76 15.72 -3.03
C TYR A 348 -3.13 14.68 -3.96
N PHE A 349 -1.90 14.27 -3.68
CA PHE A 349 -1.14 13.48 -4.65
C PHE A 349 -1.18 11.99 -4.37
N LEU A 350 -1.64 11.22 -5.35
CA LEU A 350 -1.53 9.77 -5.37
C LEU A 350 -0.28 9.36 -6.14
N LEU A 351 0.67 8.74 -5.45
CA LEU A 351 1.83 8.09 -6.04
C LEU A 351 1.42 6.71 -6.54
N SER A 352 1.36 6.54 -7.85
CA SER A 352 0.97 5.29 -8.49
C SER A 352 2.21 4.42 -8.72
N TRP A 353 2.59 3.65 -7.70
CA TRP A 353 3.79 2.82 -7.67
C TRP A 353 3.50 1.42 -8.22
N ILE A 354 2.98 1.38 -9.44
CA ILE A 354 2.52 0.16 -10.12
C ILE A 354 3.19 0.03 -11.49
N LEU A 355 3.35 -1.22 -11.94
CA LEU A 355 3.85 -1.54 -13.27
C LEU A 355 2.77 -2.25 -14.07
N THR A 356 2.60 -1.83 -15.31
CA THR A 356 1.61 -2.38 -16.25
C THR A 356 2.31 -3.37 -17.17
N GLN A 357 1.70 -4.53 -17.41
CA GLN A 357 2.21 -5.46 -18.42
C GLN A 357 2.13 -4.84 -19.82
N SER A 358 3.11 -5.15 -20.66
CA SER A 358 2.98 -4.94 -22.12
C SER A 358 1.94 -5.89 -22.73
N GLU A 359 1.44 -5.56 -23.93
CA GLU A 359 0.51 -6.43 -24.69
C GLU A 359 1.01 -7.87 -24.82
N LYS A 360 2.31 -8.06 -25.09
CA LYS A 360 2.92 -9.39 -25.19
C LYS A 360 2.90 -10.14 -23.84
N GLN A 361 3.21 -9.44 -22.75
CA GLN A 361 3.18 -10.03 -21.40
C GLN A 361 1.76 -10.43 -21.00
N ALA A 362 0.79 -9.55 -21.26
CA ALA A 362 -0.61 -9.76 -20.95
C ALA A 362 -1.23 -10.90 -21.78
N SER A 363 -0.91 -10.98 -23.08
CA SER A 363 -1.50 -11.98 -23.99
C SER A 363 -0.91 -13.38 -23.86
N LEU A 364 0.39 -13.50 -23.60
CA LEU A 364 1.06 -14.80 -23.62
C LEU A 364 1.05 -15.50 -22.26
N CYS A 365 1.17 -14.76 -21.15
CA CYS A 365 1.23 -15.33 -19.79
C CYS A 365 2.11 -16.59 -19.67
N THR A 366 3.19 -16.64 -20.45
CA THR A 366 4.10 -17.78 -20.50
C THR A 366 5.04 -17.76 -19.30
N VAL A 367 5.66 -18.90 -18.99
CA VAL A 367 6.68 -19.04 -17.93
C VAL A 367 7.87 -18.07 -18.02
N HIS A 368 8.05 -17.36 -19.14
CA HIS A 368 9.14 -16.39 -19.32
C HIS A 368 8.71 -14.93 -19.10
N GLU A 369 7.40 -14.64 -19.05
CA GLU A 369 6.87 -13.29 -18.88
C GLU A 369 6.43 -13.07 -17.43
N LYS A 370 6.82 -11.94 -16.83
CA LYS A 370 6.45 -11.60 -15.45
C LYS A 370 4.96 -11.35 -15.34
N SER A 371 4.32 -11.96 -14.35
CA SER A 371 2.96 -11.62 -13.90
C SER A 371 2.90 -10.20 -13.31
N VAL A 372 1.70 -9.65 -13.19
CA VAL A 372 1.46 -8.34 -12.53
C VAL A 372 2.05 -8.34 -11.11
N LYS A 373 1.90 -9.42 -10.35
CA LYS A 373 2.49 -9.54 -9.00
C LYS A 373 4.01 -9.56 -8.99
N GLU A 374 4.65 -10.17 -9.99
CA GLU A 374 6.11 -10.19 -10.10
C GLU A 374 6.66 -8.82 -10.51
N LEU A 375 5.93 -8.09 -11.35
CA LEU A 375 6.24 -6.68 -11.65
C LEU A 375 6.05 -5.79 -10.42
N ALA A 376 4.95 -5.98 -9.69
CA ALA A 376 4.72 -5.28 -8.43
C ALA A 376 5.83 -5.56 -7.41
N ASP A 377 6.31 -6.81 -7.33
CA ASP A 377 7.44 -7.17 -6.49
C ASP A 377 8.72 -6.47 -6.90
N GLU A 378 8.97 -6.28 -8.19
CA GLU A 378 10.10 -5.51 -8.69
C GLU A 378 10.00 -4.04 -8.30
N ALA A 379 8.86 -3.40 -8.54
CA ALA A 379 8.61 -2.02 -8.16
C ALA A 379 8.74 -1.81 -6.64
N ASN A 380 8.09 -2.65 -5.84
CA ASN A 380 8.03 -2.49 -4.38
C ASN A 380 9.40 -2.65 -3.70
N ASN A 381 10.34 -3.40 -4.27
CA ASN A 381 11.71 -3.45 -3.71
C ASN A 381 12.35 -2.05 -3.74
N HIS A 382 12.01 -1.23 -4.74
CA HIS A 382 12.61 0.08 -4.94
C HIS A 382 11.88 1.21 -4.21
N LEU A 383 10.80 0.90 -3.46
CA LEU A 383 9.99 1.92 -2.78
C LEU A 383 10.75 2.63 -1.66
N GLY A 384 11.71 1.97 -1.01
CA GLY A 384 12.38 2.47 0.20
C GLY A 384 13.12 3.80 -0.01
N LYS A 385 14.43 3.74 -0.26
CA LYS A 385 15.27 4.95 -0.32
C LYS A 385 14.93 5.86 -1.50
N LEU A 386 14.62 5.30 -2.67
CA LEU A 386 14.42 6.09 -3.89
C LEU A 386 13.23 7.05 -3.77
N LEU A 387 12.14 6.65 -3.12
CA LEU A 387 11.07 7.59 -2.80
C LEU A 387 11.46 8.50 -1.64
N TYR A 388 12.05 7.95 -0.57
CA TYR A 388 12.31 8.70 0.65
C TYR A 388 13.23 9.90 0.42
N ASP A 389 14.25 9.77 -0.42
CA ASP A 389 15.20 10.86 -0.74
C ASP A 389 14.52 12.04 -1.43
N GLU A 390 13.50 11.78 -2.23
CA GLU A 390 12.77 12.79 -3.03
C GLU A 390 11.72 13.55 -2.21
N VAL A 391 11.39 13.04 -1.02
CA VAL A 391 10.38 13.63 -0.14
C VAL A 391 10.91 14.84 0.63
N SER A 392 10.12 15.92 0.62
CA SER A 392 10.33 17.16 1.36
C SER A 392 9.00 17.70 1.91
N SER A 393 9.03 18.76 2.72
CA SER A 393 7.80 19.38 3.24
C SER A 393 6.90 20.02 2.17
N SER A 394 7.40 20.25 0.96
CA SER A 394 6.64 20.77 -0.19
C SER A 394 6.43 19.75 -1.31
N SER A 395 7.08 18.58 -1.25
CA SER A 395 6.87 17.51 -2.23
C SER A 395 6.85 16.14 -1.57
N TYR A 396 5.68 15.51 -1.54
CA TYR A 396 5.45 14.22 -0.89
C TYR A 396 4.15 13.58 -1.37
N PRO A 397 4.02 12.24 -1.27
CA PRO A 397 2.78 11.58 -1.62
C PRO A 397 1.79 11.55 -0.47
N ASN A 398 0.54 11.91 -0.75
CA ASN A 398 -0.57 11.75 0.19
C ASN A 398 -1.09 10.31 0.22
N ILE A 399 -1.03 9.61 -0.92
CA ILE A 399 -1.32 8.18 -1.02
C ILE A 399 -0.13 7.49 -1.70
N ILE A 400 0.32 6.37 -1.15
CA ILE A 400 1.28 5.47 -1.79
C ILE A 400 0.50 4.24 -2.27
N LEU A 401 0.10 4.24 -3.53
CA LEU A 401 -0.71 3.17 -4.11
C LEU A 401 0.21 2.10 -4.71
N VAL A 402 0.11 0.87 -4.22
CA VAL A 402 0.93 -0.26 -4.70
C VAL A 402 0.08 -1.42 -5.19
N ASP A 403 0.68 -2.25 -6.04
CA ASP A 403 0.23 -3.62 -6.27
C ASP A 403 0.92 -4.59 -5.30
N ASN A 404 0.33 -5.76 -5.11
CA ASN A 404 0.87 -6.90 -4.39
C ASN A 404 1.34 -6.60 -2.95
N VAL A 405 0.46 -6.03 -2.14
CA VAL A 405 0.70 -5.83 -0.70
C VAL A 405 1.00 -7.17 -0.03
N LYS A 406 2.12 -7.28 0.68
CA LYS A 406 2.57 -8.54 1.31
C LYS A 406 3.01 -8.44 2.76
N ASP A 407 3.31 -7.23 3.22
CA ASP A 407 3.84 -6.92 4.54
C ASP A 407 3.46 -5.48 4.90
N THR A 408 3.99 -4.97 6.01
CA THR A 408 3.70 -3.63 6.51
C THR A 408 4.69 -2.57 6.00
N ASP A 409 5.55 -2.87 5.02
CA ASP A 409 6.60 -1.93 4.59
C ASP A 409 6.02 -0.64 4.01
N VAL A 410 4.98 -0.74 3.17
CA VAL A 410 4.30 0.45 2.61
C VAL A 410 3.67 1.33 3.71
N ALA A 411 3.13 0.72 4.76
CA ALA A 411 2.57 1.45 5.90
C ALA A 411 3.67 2.10 6.76
N ALA A 412 4.79 1.40 6.98
CA ALA A 412 5.96 1.95 7.65
C ALA A 412 6.58 3.12 6.86
N MET A 413 6.64 3.02 5.53
CA MET A 413 7.08 4.09 4.64
C MET A 413 6.14 5.30 4.70
N ALA A 414 4.83 5.08 4.65
CA ALA A 414 3.82 6.14 4.76
C ALA A 414 3.95 6.90 6.10
N LEU A 415 4.17 6.18 7.21
CA LEU A 415 4.43 6.80 8.52
C LEU A 415 5.77 7.54 8.57
N ALA A 416 6.82 6.98 7.95
CA ALA A 416 8.14 7.62 7.87
C ALA A 416 8.09 8.93 7.08
N ILE A 417 7.40 8.93 5.94
CA ILE A 417 7.15 10.13 5.12
C ILE A 417 6.36 11.15 5.92
N SER A 418 5.25 10.75 6.53
CA SER A 418 4.45 11.62 7.39
C SER A 418 5.30 12.26 8.49
N THR A 419 6.20 11.50 9.09
CA THR A 419 7.09 12.01 10.15
C THR A 419 8.15 12.96 9.58
N LYS A 420 8.70 12.69 8.39
CA LYS A 420 9.76 13.49 7.75
C LYS A 420 9.29 14.90 7.38
N ILE A 421 8.05 15.04 6.94
CA ILE A 421 7.48 16.31 6.47
C ILE A 421 6.93 17.20 7.60
N MET A 422 7.19 16.83 8.87
CA MET A 422 6.78 17.61 10.04
C MET A 422 7.63 18.87 10.26
#